data_AF-A0A523I2L2-F1
#
_entry.id   AF-A0A523I2L2-F1
#
_cell.length_a   1.000
_cell.length_b   1.000
_cell.length_c   1.000
_cell.angle_alpha   90.00
_cell.angle_beta   90.00
_cell.angle_gamma   90.00
#
_symmetry.space_group_name_H-M   'P 1'
#
loop_
_entity.id
_entity.type
_entity.pdbx_description
1 polymer ?
#
loop_
_entity_poly.entity_id
_entity_poly.type
_entity_poly.pdbx_seq_one_letter_code
_entity_poly.pdbx_strand_id
1 'polypeptide(L)'
;MFASSPELWWAVVASTIVFLILGVGIVIIIVQNQRRHISAQMEKMAVLRKSEQEYSDLFNNVSDVVFVHSLDGNILRINDALTTLLGF
;
A
#
# COMPACT_ATOMS: atom_id res chain seq x y z
N MET A 1 47.72 26.46 31.76
CA MET A 1 48.15 26.26 30.35
C MET A 1 47.97 24.78 30.05
N PHE A 2 46.78 24.37 29.61
CA PHE A 2 46.45 22.96 29.39
C PHE A 2 47.05 22.53 28.06
N ALA A 3 48.12 21.72 28.10
CA ALA A 3 48.66 21.07 26.93
C ALA A 3 47.69 19.95 26.52
N SER A 4 46.84 20.23 25.54
CA SER A 4 45.99 19.22 24.92
C SER A 4 46.90 18.30 24.10
N SER A 5 47.18 17.10 24.59
CA SER A 5 47.90 16.07 23.83
C SER A 5 47.12 15.73 22.55
N PRO A 6 47.68 15.92 21.35
CA PRO A 6 46.99 15.77 20.06
C PRO A 6 46.36 14.38 19.81
N GLU A 7 46.84 13.36 20.53
CA GLU A 7 46.47 11.94 20.39
C GLU A 7 44.97 11.66 20.62
N LEU A 8 44.35 12.36 21.58
CA LEU A 8 42.96 12.09 21.99
C LEU A 8 41.92 12.72 21.06
N TRP A 9 42.30 13.77 20.33
CA TRP A 9 41.39 14.52 19.46
C TRP A 9 40.93 13.67 18.27
N TRP A 10 41.84 12.85 17.73
CA TRP A 10 41.55 11.92 16.64
C TRP A 10 40.53 10.85 17.03
N ALA A 11 40.51 10.40 18.28
CA ALA A 11 39.53 9.44 18.77
C ALA A 11 38.11 10.04 18.80
N VAL A 12 37.98 11.31 19.18
CA VAL A 12 36.69 12.04 19.18
C VAL A 12 36.20 12.27 17.76
N VAL A 13 37.10 12.66 16.85
CA VAL A 13 36.77 12.84 15.42
C VAL A 13 36.32 11.53 14.79
N ALA A 14 37.08 10.44 15.00
CA ALA A 14 36.71 9.12 14.49
C ALA A 14 35.36 8.65 15.06
N SER A 15 35.11 8.87 16.35
CA SER A 15 33.83 8.52 16.98
C SER A 15 32.65 9.30 16.39
N THR A 16 32.84 10.59 16.14
CA THR A 16 31.82 11.44 15.51
C THR A 16 31.50 10.98 14.09
N ILE A 17 32.53 10.62 13.32
CA ILE A 17 32.35 10.12 11.95
C ILE A 17 31.57 8.80 11.96
N VAL A 18 31.94 7.87 12.83
CA VAL A 18 31.22 6.58 12.97
C VAL A 18 29.76 6.82 13.36
N PHE A 19 29.50 7.73 14.30
CA PHE A 19 28.15 8.06 14.73
C PHE A 19 27.30 8.65 13.59
N LEU A 20 27.89 9.54 12.78
CA LEU A 20 27.21 10.11 11.60
C LEU A 20 26.91 9.03 10.54
N ILE A 21 27.86 8.14 10.26
CA ILE A 21 27.66 7.05 9.28
C ILE A 21 26.55 6.11 9.75
N LEU A 22 26.53 5.73 11.02
CA LEU A 22 25.47 4.89 11.59
C LEU A 22 24.11 5.59 11.52
N GLY A 23 24.04 6.88 11.86
CA GLY A 23 22.83 7.67 11.76
C GLY A 23 22.27 7.70 10.33
N VAL A 24 23.13 8.00 9.34
CA VAL A 24 22.75 8.00 7.93
C VAL A 24 22.30 6.61 7.47
N GLY A 25 23.00 5.56 7.88
CA GLY A 25 22.63 4.17 7.56
C GLY A 25 21.25 3.80 8.08
N ILE A 26 20.93 4.15 9.33
CA ILE A 26 19.60 3.91 9.93
C ILE A 26 18.52 4.66 9.14
N VAL A 27 18.74 5.93 8.81
CA VAL A 27 17.78 6.72 8.03
C VAL A 27 17.52 6.09 6.67
N ILE A 28 18.56 5.62 5.98
CA ILE A 28 18.42 4.93 4.68
C ILE A 28 17.57 3.66 4.83
N ILE A 29 17.83 2.83 5.85
CA ILE A 29 17.07 1.60 6.10
C ILE A 29 15.58 1.91 6.33
N ILE A 30 15.28 2.90 7.18
CA ILE A 30 13.89 3.30 7.48
C ILE A 30 13.15 3.73 6.20
N VAL A 31 13.77 4.61 5.40
CA VAL A 31 13.17 5.14 4.17
C VAL A 31 12.93 4.03 3.14
N GLN A 32 13.89 3.11 2.96
CA GLN A 32 13.70 1.99 2.04
C GLN A 32 12.59 1.04 2.49
N ASN A 33 12.52 0.75 3.79
CA ASN A 33 11.48 -0.11 4.33
C ASN A 33 10.08 0.47 4.09
N GLN A 34 9.90 1.78 4.35
CA GLN A 34 8.61 2.45 4.14
C GLN A 34 8.17 2.41 2.67
N ARG A 35 9.10 2.61 1.73
CA ARG A 35 8.81 2.51 0.28
C ARG A 35 8.30 1.12 -0.09
N ARG A 36 8.90 0.06 0.43
CA ARG A 36 8.48 -1.33 0.17
C ARG A 36 7.06 -1.60 0.68
N HIS A 37 6.72 -1.10 1.87
CA HIS A 37 5.38 -1.27 2.41
C HIS A 37 4.31 -0.60 1.56
N ILE A 38 4.57 0.62 1.06
CA ILE A 38 3.60 1.36 0.24
C ILE A 38 3.41 0.69 -1.13
N SER A 39 4.51 0.34 -1.81
CA SER A 39 4.44 -0.30 -3.13
C SER A 39 3.67 -1.62 -3.08
N ALA A 40 3.92 -2.46 -2.07
CA ALA A 40 3.22 -3.73 -1.90
C ALA A 40 1.72 -3.55 -1.63
N GLN A 41 1.32 -2.49 -0.92
CA GLN A 41 -0.09 -2.17 -0.68
C GLN A 41 -0.78 -1.68 -1.95
N MET A 42 -0.11 -0.83 -2.73
CA MET A 42 -0.66 -0.30 -3.99
C MET A 42 -0.89 -1.41 -5.02
N GLU A 43 0.03 -2.37 -5.13
CA GLU A 43 -0.15 -3.52 -6.02
C GLU A 43 -1.35 -4.37 -5.61
N LYS A 44 -1.49 -4.72 -4.32
CA LYS A 44 -2.64 -5.47 -3.81
C LYS A 44 -3.97 -4.73 -4.06
N MET A 45 -4.00 -3.42 -3.81
CA MET A 45 -5.19 -2.60 -4.08
C MET A 45 -5.50 -2.50 -5.58
N ALA A 46 -4.49 -2.41 -6.44
CA ALA A 46 -4.68 -2.35 -7.88
C ALA A 46 -5.25 -3.67 -8.42
N VAL A 47 -4.73 -4.81 -7.95
CA VAL A 47 -5.26 -6.15 -8.31
C VAL A 47 -6.71 -6.30 -7.84
N LEU A 48 -7.02 -5.92 -6.60
CA LEU A 48 -8.38 -5.96 -6.08
C LEU A 48 -9.32 -5.08 -6.90
N ARG A 49 -8.96 -3.81 -7.14
CA ARG A 49 -9.77 -2.89 -7.96
C ARG A 49 -9.99 -3.40 -9.37
N LYS A 50 -8.95 -3.96 -10.00
CA LYS A 50 -9.07 -4.53 -11.34
C LYS A 50 -10.04 -5.71 -11.35
N SER A 51 -9.93 -6.62 -10.38
CA SER A 51 -10.85 -7.75 -10.27
C SER A 51 -12.29 -7.33 -9.94
N GLU A 52 -12.46 -6.27 -9.16
CA GLU A 52 -13.78 -5.70 -8.82
C GLU A 52 -14.42 -5.03 -10.05
N GLN A 53 -13.62 -4.29 -10.82
CA GLN A 53 -14.06 -3.71 -12.10
C GLN A 53 -14.45 -4.79 -13.09
N GLU A 54 -13.59 -5.80 -13.31
CA GLU A 54 -13.91 -6.93 -14.19
C GLU A 54 -15.18 -7.67 -13.72
N TYR A 55 -15.34 -7.88 -12.41
CA TYR A 55 -16.57 -8.46 -11.85
C TYR A 55 -17.79 -7.58 -12.12
N SER A 56 -17.68 -6.27 -11.85
CA SER A 56 -18.77 -5.31 -12.04
C SER A 56 -19.18 -5.23 -13.51
N ASP A 57 -18.20 -5.17 -14.41
CA ASP A 57 -18.41 -5.12 -15.85
C ASP A 57 -19.09 -6.40 -16.34
N LEU A 58 -18.59 -7.57 -15.92
CA LEU A 58 -19.22 -8.85 -16.27
C LEU A 58 -20.65 -8.95 -15.70
N PHE A 59 -20.85 -8.55 -14.45
CA PHE A 59 -22.15 -8.62 -13.78
C PHE A 59 -23.18 -7.72 -14.47
N ASN A 60 -22.81 -6.48 -14.82
CA ASN A 60 -23.71 -5.50 -15.45
C ASN A 60 -23.89 -5.71 -16.96
N ASN A 61 -22.91 -6.28 -17.66
CA ASN A 61 -22.98 -6.46 -19.11
C ASN A 61 -23.64 -7.79 -19.55
N VAL A 62 -23.90 -8.71 -18.62
CA VAL A 62 -24.70 -9.91 -18.90
C VAL A 62 -26.15 -9.49 -19.21
N SER A 63 -26.69 -9.93 -20.34
CA SER A 63 -28.05 -9.58 -20.79
C SER A 63 -29.16 -10.20 -19.94
N ASP A 64 -28.87 -11.30 -19.25
CA ASP A 64 -29.80 -11.93 -18.33
C ASP A 64 -29.86 -11.18 -17.00
N VAL A 65 -31.04 -11.18 -16.37
CA VAL A 65 -31.22 -10.63 -15.03
C VAL A 65 -30.47 -11.50 -14.02
N VAL A 66 -29.51 -10.90 -13.33
CA VAL A 66 -28.75 -11.55 -12.25
C VAL A 66 -28.98 -10.79 -10.96
N PHE A 67 -29.43 -11.51 -9.92
CA PHE A 67 -29.56 -10.97 -8.57
C PHE A 67 -28.95 -11.91 -7.54
N VAL A 68 -28.36 -11.33 -6.51
CA VAL A 68 -27.79 -12.03 -5.36
C VAL A 68 -28.70 -11.76 -4.17
N HIS A 69 -29.08 -12.78 -3.42
CA HIS A 69 -29.90 -12.66 -2.21
C HIS A 69 -29.23 -13.34 -1.01
N SER A 70 -29.58 -12.90 0.19
CA SER A 70 -29.20 -13.58 1.43
C SER A 70 -30.00 -14.88 1.59
N LEU A 71 -29.57 -15.76 2.51
CA LEU A 71 -30.31 -16.99 2.83
C LEU A 71 -31.75 -16.73 3.30
N ASP A 72 -32.01 -15.54 3.84
CA ASP A 72 -33.34 -15.11 4.30
C ASP A 72 -34.20 -14.49 3.17
N GLY A 73 -33.71 -14.47 1.93
CA GLY A 73 -34.44 -13.96 0.76
C GLY A 73 -34.25 -12.47 0.46
N ASN A 74 -33.45 -11.75 1.26
CA ASN A 74 -33.22 -10.32 1.03
C ASN A 74 -32.28 -10.11 -0.16
N ILE A 75 -32.69 -9.30 -1.15
CA ILE A 75 -31.85 -8.98 -2.30
C ILE A 75 -30.66 -8.10 -1.85
N LEU A 76 -29.45 -8.56 -2.15
CA LEU A 76 -28.18 -7.91 -1.84
C LEU A 76 -27.65 -7.10 -3.03
N ARG A 77 -27.83 -7.61 -4.26
CA ARG A 77 -27.41 -6.94 -5.50
C ARG A 77 -28.26 -7.38 -6.68
N ILE A 78 -28.34 -6.51 -7.68
CA ILE A 78 -29.01 -6.73 -8.97
C ILE A 78 -28.15 -6.07 -10.05
N ASN A 79 -28.05 -6.67 -11.24
CA ASN A 79 -27.37 -6.09 -12.39
C ASN A 79 -28.23 -5.12 -13.20
N ASP A 80 -27.57 -4.32 -14.05
CA ASP A 80 -28.22 -3.30 -14.89
C ASP A 80 -29.17 -3.87 -15.96
N ALA A 81 -29.07 -5.18 -16.27
CA ALA A 81 -30.01 -5.84 -17.16
C ALA A 81 -31.45 -5.80 -16.62
N LEU A 82 -31.64 -5.82 -15.28
CA LEU A 82 -32.98 -5.65 -14.71
C LEU A 82 -33.55 -4.27 -15.05
N THR A 83 -32.73 -3.22 -14.95
CA THR A 83 -33.12 -1.84 -15.30
C THR A 83 -33.52 -1.74 -16.77
N THR A 84 -32.72 -2.37 -17.65
CA THR A 84 -32.99 -2.41 -19.10
C THR A 84 -34.28 -3.18 -19.43
N LEU A 85 -34.54 -4.30 -18.74
CA LEU A 85 -35.71 -5.13 -18.98
C LEU A 85 -37.00 -4.52 -18.42
N LEU A 86 -36.93 -3.88 -17.25
CA LEU A 86 -38.07 -3.23 -16.60
C LEU A 86 -38.33 -1.79 -17.08
N GLY A 87 -37.36 -1.17 -17.76
CA GLY A 87 -37.52 0.11 -18.44
C GLY A 87 -37.56 1.34 -17.54
N PHE A 88 -36.88 1.30 -16.38
CA PHE A 88 -36.73 2.45 -15.48
C PHE A 88 -35.46 3.26 -15.76
#